data_AF-A0A966TWA2-F1
#
_entry.id   AF-A0A966TWA2-F1
#
_cell.length_a   1.000
_cell.length_b   1.000
_cell.length_c   1.000
_cell.angle_alpha   90.00
_cell.angle_beta   90.00
_cell.angle_gamma   90.00
#
_symmetry.space_group_name_H-M   'P 1'
#
loop_
_entity.id
_entity.type
_entity.pdbx_description
1 polymer ?
#
loop_
_entity_poly.entity_id
_entity_poly.type
_entity_poly.pdbx_seq_one_letter_code
_entity_poly.pdbx_strand_id
1 'polypeptide(L)'
;MWTVKTLQLGYPGKTTHHGGLGWSTIGLARDGQRVVILDTGGFPARRNIVAGLAAEGLGVEDVTDLLLTHLHHDHCINWTLFSRATIYAETQELDWALSLPPGHLSVPEAVHPMAACPRLRRFAAGESVLPGIHSFPTPGHTPHHVAFALDGAPSTIFASDCAKNRVELTTGETDMTLDAAQSAASIARLKAEWAARPGCVLMPGHDVPMVLGADGVAQPMGHLAAGIDAWFGATLAEKTRFDLGR
;
A
#
# COMPACT_ATOMS: atom_id res chain seq x y z
N MET A 1 14.12 -0.63 -16.33
CA MET A 1 13.72 0.49 -15.44
C MET A 1 12.27 0.29 -15.09
N TRP A 2 11.91 0.48 -13.83
CA TRP A 2 10.54 0.30 -13.36
C TRP A 2 9.63 1.45 -13.81
N THR A 3 8.43 1.11 -14.26
CA THR A 3 7.29 2.03 -14.36
C THR A 3 6.32 1.67 -13.25
N VAL A 4 5.89 2.65 -12.46
CA VAL A 4 4.98 2.44 -11.32
C VAL A 4 3.71 3.26 -11.51
N LYS A 5 2.56 2.64 -11.27
CA LYS A 5 1.23 3.26 -11.33
C LYS A 5 0.42 2.92 -10.09
N THR A 6 -0.56 3.75 -9.77
CA THR A 6 -1.62 3.44 -8.81
C THR A 6 -2.65 2.53 -9.49
N LEU A 7 -2.74 1.27 -9.06
CA LEU A 7 -3.79 0.34 -9.51
C LEU A 7 -5.12 0.62 -8.81
N GLN A 8 -5.04 0.88 -7.50
CA GLN A 8 -6.16 1.35 -6.69
C GLN A 8 -5.66 2.49 -5.81
N LEU A 9 -6.39 3.60 -5.78
CA LEU A 9 -6.10 4.73 -4.92
C LEU A 9 -6.62 4.45 -3.51
N GLY A 10 -5.77 4.66 -2.50
CA GLY A 10 -6.19 4.62 -1.11
C GLY A 10 -6.92 5.91 -0.69
N TYR A 11 -7.60 5.87 0.45
CA TYR A 11 -8.36 6.99 0.98
C TYR A 11 -8.26 7.07 2.51
N PRO A 12 -7.91 8.24 3.10
CA PRO A 12 -7.58 8.33 4.52
C PRO A 12 -8.84 8.70 5.30
N GLY A 13 -9.76 7.73 5.41
CA GLY A 13 -11.09 7.97 5.98
C GLY A 13 -11.57 6.86 6.91
N LYS A 14 -12.44 7.27 7.84
CA LYS A 14 -13.20 6.38 8.71
C LYS A 14 -14.67 6.80 8.68
N THR A 15 -15.55 5.82 8.79
CA THR A 15 -16.98 6.06 8.99
C THR A 15 -17.29 6.12 10.49
N THR A 16 -18.33 6.86 10.86
CA THR A 16 -18.75 7.00 12.26
C THR A 16 -19.32 5.71 12.86
N HIS A 17 -19.87 4.82 12.04
CA HIS A 17 -20.59 3.61 12.50
C HIS A 17 -20.02 2.28 11.98
N HIS A 18 -19.09 2.30 11.02
CA HIS A 18 -18.47 1.08 10.46
C HIS A 18 -16.94 1.06 10.58
N GLY A 19 -16.35 2.01 11.32
CA GLY A 19 -14.91 2.06 11.55
C GLY A 19 -14.12 2.54 10.33
N GLY A 20 -12.83 2.15 10.27
CA GLY A 20 -11.93 2.50 9.19
C GLY A 20 -12.39 1.94 7.84
N LEU A 21 -12.16 2.69 6.77
CA LEU A 21 -12.57 2.25 5.43
C LEU A 21 -11.73 1.08 4.90
N GLY A 22 -10.45 0.97 5.33
CA GLY A 22 -9.52 -0.04 4.83
C GLY A 22 -9.25 0.10 3.33
N TRP A 23 -9.37 1.32 2.79
CA TRP A 23 -9.12 1.62 1.38
C TRP A 23 -7.67 2.04 1.24
N SER A 24 -6.79 1.06 1.03
CA SER A 24 -5.36 1.28 0.83
C SER A 24 -5.00 1.45 -0.64
N THR A 25 -3.85 2.06 -0.87
CA THR A 25 -3.19 2.22 -2.16
C THR A 25 -2.59 0.88 -2.58
N ILE A 26 -2.85 0.48 -3.82
CA ILE A 26 -2.24 -0.69 -4.45
C ILE A 26 -1.39 -0.20 -5.60
N GLY A 27 -0.09 -0.50 -5.56
CA GLY A 27 0.85 -0.16 -6.63
C GLY A 27 0.96 -1.27 -7.68
N LEU A 28 1.08 -0.88 -8.96
CA LEU A 28 1.46 -1.76 -10.07
C LEU A 28 2.82 -1.30 -10.59
N ALA A 29 3.83 -2.15 -10.48
CA ALA A 29 5.18 -1.89 -11.00
C ALA A 29 5.55 -2.88 -12.12
N ARG A 30 6.18 -2.38 -13.17
CA ARG A 30 6.59 -3.17 -14.36
C ARG A 30 7.97 -2.78 -14.86
N ASP A 31 8.78 -3.75 -15.29
CA ASP A 31 10.10 -3.50 -15.91
C ASP A 31 10.23 -4.11 -17.32
N GLY A 32 9.15 -4.67 -17.86
CA GLY A 32 9.11 -5.36 -19.16
C GLY A 32 9.24 -6.89 -19.06
N GLN A 33 9.71 -7.41 -17.94
CA GLN A 33 9.77 -8.86 -17.66
C GLN A 33 8.87 -9.25 -16.49
N ARG A 34 8.80 -8.41 -15.47
CA ARG A 34 8.04 -8.62 -14.24
C ARG A 34 6.82 -7.72 -14.19
N VAL A 35 5.78 -8.24 -13.55
CA VAL A 35 4.57 -7.52 -13.19
C VAL A 35 4.39 -7.68 -11.69
N VAL A 36 4.52 -6.57 -10.99
CA VAL A 36 4.67 -6.55 -9.54
C VAL A 36 3.52 -5.78 -8.93
N ILE A 37 2.91 -6.36 -7.89
CA ILE A 37 1.90 -5.70 -7.08
C ILE A 37 2.51 -5.32 -5.74
N LEU A 38 2.42 -4.03 -5.39
CA LEU A 38 2.88 -3.44 -4.13
C LEU A 38 1.67 -3.28 -3.22
N ASP A 39 1.61 -4.10 -2.17
CA ASP A 39 0.41 -4.38 -1.36
C ASP A 39 -0.80 -4.86 -2.20
N THR A 40 -1.71 -5.60 -1.60
CA THR A 40 -2.80 -6.31 -2.27
C THR A 40 -4.20 -5.84 -1.87
N GLY A 41 -4.30 -4.83 -1.01
CA GLY A 41 -5.60 -4.28 -0.61
C GLY A 41 -6.39 -5.20 0.34
N GLY A 42 -7.48 -4.66 0.88
CA GLY A 42 -8.49 -5.42 1.63
C GLY A 42 -9.40 -6.26 0.73
N PHE A 43 -10.16 -7.21 1.31
CA PHE A 43 -10.99 -8.13 0.54
C PHE A 43 -11.97 -7.46 -0.43
N PRO A 44 -12.64 -6.33 -0.10
CA PRO A 44 -13.51 -5.62 -1.04
C PRO A 44 -12.81 -5.12 -2.32
N ALA A 45 -11.48 -4.94 -2.29
CA ALA A 45 -10.70 -4.44 -3.43
C ALA A 45 -10.59 -5.43 -4.60
N ARG A 46 -10.93 -6.71 -4.43
CA ARG A 46 -10.71 -7.76 -5.45
C ARG A 46 -11.21 -7.40 -6.84
N ARG A 47 -12.43 -6.87 -6.93
CA ARG A 47 -13.03 -6.49 -8.23
C ARG A 47 -12.29 -5.31 -8.86
N ASN A 48 -11.86 -4.35 -8.06
CA ASN A 48 -11.09 -3.19 -8.53
C ASN A 48 -9.69 -3.60 -8.99
N ILE A 49 -9.03 -4.51 -8.27
CA ILE A 49 -7.73 -5.06 -8.66
C ILE A 49 -7.83 -5.75 -10.02
N VAL A 50 -8.80 -6.64 -10.20
CA VAL A 50 -8.99 -7.36 -11.46
C VAL A 50 -9.31 -6.38 -12.61
N ALA A 51 -10.21 -5.42 -12.37
CA ALA A 51 -10.56 -4.41 -13.37
C ALA A 51 -9.38 -3.49 -13.72
N GLY A 52 -8.60 -3.07 -12.73
CA GLY A 52 -7.42 -2.23 -12.91
C GLY A 52 -6.32 -2.94 -13.71
N LEU A 53 -6.09 -4.23 -13.45
CA LEU A 53 -5.16 -5.04 -14.23
C LEU A 53 -5.63 -5.17 -15.68
N ALA A 54 -6.93 -5.45 -15.89
CA ALA A 54 -7.50 -5.57 -17.22
C ALA A 54 -7.39 -4.25 -18.01
N ALA A 55 -7.54 -3.09 -17.35
CA ALA A 55 -7.33 -1.78 -17.97
C ALA A 55 -5.87 -1.55 -18.43
N GLU A 56 -4.91 -2.25 -17.80
CA GLU A 56 -3.50 -2.26 -18.19
C GLU A 56 -3.15 -3.41 -19.17
N GLY A 57 -4.17 -4.15 -19.62
CA GLY A 57 -4.03 -5.30 -20.53
C GLY A 57 -3.48 -6.57 -19.87
N LEU A 58 -3.66 -6.71 -18.55
CA LEU A 58 -3.12 -7.81 -17.74
C LEU A 58 -4.22 -8.63 -17.07
N GLY A 59 -3.99 -9.93 -16.90
CA GLY A 59 -4.71 -10.82 -16.01
C GLY A 59 -4.03 -10.95 -14.64
N VAL A 60 -4.72 -11.56 -13.67
CA VAL A 60 -4.14 -11.85 -12.35
C VAL A 60 -3.00 -12.88 -12.43
N GLU A 61 -3.03 -13.71 -13.46
CA GLU A 61 -2.04 -14.74 -13.79
C GLU A 61 -0.76 -14.18 -14.41
N ASP A 62 -0.78 -12.92 -14.89
CA ASP A 62 0.40 -12.22 -15.41
C ASP A 62 1.25 -11.62 -14.29
N VAL A 63 0.68 -11.46 -13.09
CA VAL A 63 1.41 -10.95 -11.92
C VAL A 63 2.45 -11.96 -11.46
N THR A 64 3.71 -11.54 -11.48
CA THR A 64 4.88 -12.36 -11.18
C THR A 64 5.27 -12.30 -9.72
N ASP A 65 5.08 -11.15 -9.06
CA ASP A 65 5.53 -10.93 -7.69
C ASP A 65 4.57 -10.02 -6.90
N LEU A 66 4.40 -10.32 -5.61
CA LEU A 66 3.73 -9.48 -4.63
C LEU A 66 4.76 -9.03 -3.61
N LEU A 67 4.91 -7.71 -3.40
CA LEU A 67 5.71 -7.18 -2.31
C LEU A 67 4.79 -6.56 -1.28
N LEU A 68 4.85 -7.08 -0.05
CA LEU A 68 4.04 -6.62 1.06
C LEU A 68 4.89 -5.72 1.97
N THR A 69 4.40 -4.52 2.23
CA THR A 69 5.05 -3.57 3.15
C THR A 69 4.88 -3.97 4.60
N HIS A 70 3.69 -4.47 4.94
CA HIS A 70 3.29 -4.97 6.25
C HIS A 70 2.05 -5.87 6.13
N LEU A 71 1.62 -6.47 7.23
CA LEU A 71 0.62 -7.55 7.21
C LEU A 71 -0.75 -7.20 7.77
N HIS A 72 -1.18 -5.94 7.65
CA HIS A 72 -2.57 -5.59 7.96
C HIS A 72 -3.56 -6.06 6.89
N HIS A 73 -4.82 -6.20 7.31
CA HIS A 73 -5.92 -6.78 6.55
C HIS A 73 -6.22 -6.05 5.24
N ASP A 74 -5.99 -4.75 5.20
CA ASP A 74 -6.14 -3.91 4.02
C ASP A 74 -4.90 -3.85 3.15
N HIS A 75 -3.83 -4.57 3.47
CA HIS A 75 -2.61 -4.62 2.64
C HIS A 75 -2.28 -6.02 2.14
N CYS A 76 -2.59 -7.10 2.87
CA CYS A 76 -2.09 -8.43 2.51
C CYS A 76 -3.15 -9.44 2.04
N ILE A 77 -4.45 -9.22 2.29
CA ILE A 77 -5.43 -10.33 2.25
C ILE A 77 -5.70 -10.90 0.86
N ASN A 78 -5.44 -10.14 -0.21
CA ASN A 78 -5.70 -10.61 -1.58
C ASN A 78 -4.52 -11.31 -2.23
N TRP A 79 -3.47 -11.68 -1.48
CA TRP A 79 -2.39 -12.53 -2.00
C TRP A 79 -2.93 -13.82 -2.68
N THR A 80 -4.08 -14.32 -2.21
CA THR A 80 -4.77 -15.50 -2.77
C THR A 80 -5.33 -15.31 -4.18
N LEU A 81 -5.53 -14.08 -4.66
CA LEU A 81 -5.98 -13.82 -6.05
C LEU A 81 -4.90 -14.18 -7.06
N PHE A 82 -3.64 -14.01 -6.70
CA PHE A 82 -2.51 -14.17 -7.60
C PHE A 82 -1.94 -15.56 -7.37
N SER A 83 -2.38 -16.55 -8.14
CA SER A 83 -2.01 -17.96 -7.92
C SER A 83 -0.61 -18.34 -8.41
N ARG A 84 0.00 -17.49 -9.26
CA ARG A 84 1.34 -17.69 -9.83
C ARG A 84 2.44 -16.84 -9.21
N ALA A 85 2.08 -15.71 -8.61
CA ALA A 85 3.03 -14.74 -8.08
C ALA A 85 3.91 -15.28 -6.94
N THR A 86 5.17 -14.89 -6.88
CA THR A 86 6.00 -15.07 -5.68
C THR A 86 5.58 -14.03 -4.65
N ILE A 87 5.45 -14.41 -3.38
CA ILE A 87 5.03 -13.51 -2.31
C ILE A 87 6.26 -13.11 -1.53
N TYR A 88 6.49 -11.81 -1.33
CA TYR A 88 7.61 -11.30 -0.55
C TYR A 88 7.09 -10.59 0.70
N ALA A 89 7.56 -11.01 1.87
CA ALA A 89 7.28 -10.38 3.16
C ALA A 89 8.56 -10.27 3.99
N GLU A 90 8.68 -9.20 4.77
CA GLU A 90 9.81 -9.03 5.67
C GLU A 90 9.75 -10.09 6.79
N THR A 91 10.91 -10.64 7.15
CA THR A 91 11.02 -11.81 8.04
C THR A 91 10.45 -11.53 9.42
N GLN A 92 10.83 -10.42 10.04
CA GLN A 92 10.41 -10.04 11.39
C GLN A 92 8.96 -9.58 11.42
N GLU A 93 8.47 -8.90 10.39
CA GLU A 93 7.06 -8.54 10.23
C GLU A 93 6.19 -9.80 10.18
N LEU A 94 6.61 -10.81 9.40
CA LEU A 94 5.91 -12.09 9.33
C LEU A 94 5.96 -12.85 10.66
N ASP A 95 7.12 -12.91 11.31
CA ASP A 95 7.27 -13.60 12.59
C ASP A 95 6.47 -12.90 13.70
N TRP A 96 6.44 -11.56 13.73
CA TRP A 96 5.56 -10.77 14.59
C TRP A 96 4.10 -11.09 14.32
N ALA A 97 3.65 -11.03 13.06
CA ALA A 97 2.26 -11.29 12.69
C ALA A 97 1.79 -12.70 13.08
N LEU A 98 2.67 -13.71 12.95
CA LEU A 98 2.40 -15.10 13.35
C LEU A 98 2.42 -15.32 14.87
N SER A 99 3.05 -14.41 15.63
CA SER A 99 3.05 -14.46 17.10
C SER A 99 1.75 -13.95 17.72
N LEU A 100 0.93 -13.23 16.95
CA LEU A 100 -0.31 -12.64 17.42
C LEU A 100 -1.40 -13.72 17.62
N PRO A 101 -2.25 -13.58 18.65
CA PRO A 101 -3.38 -14.49 18.83
C PRO A 101 -4.42 -14.32 17.71
N PRO A 102 -5.21 -15.38 17.40
CA PRO A 102 -6.38 -15.26 16.53
C PRO A 102 -7.33 -14.13 16.98
N GLY A 103 -7.98 -13.46 16.03
CA GLY A 103 -8.84 -12.32 16.33
C GLY A 103 -8.11 -11.01 16.62
N HIS A 104 -6.81 -10.91 16.30
CA HIS A 104 -6.12 -9.62 16.31
C HIS A 104 -6.82 -8.62 15.37
N LEU A 105 -7.00 -7.39 15.82
CA LEU A 105 -7.91 -6.44 15.17
C LEU A 105 -7.48 -6.02 13.76
N SER A 106 -6.17 -6.03 13.48
CA SER A 106 -5.62 -5.49 12.24
C SER A 106 -4.92 -6.52 11.36
N VAL A 107 -4.47 -7.65 11.91
CA VAL A 107 -3.70 -8.67 11.19
C VAL A 107 -4.64 -9.85 10.90
N PRO A 108 -4.90 -10.17 9.61
CA PRO A 108 -5.86 -11.20 9.27
C PRO A 108 -5.26 -12.60 9.47
N GLU A 109 -6.12 -13.57 9.80
CA GLU A 109 -5.74 -14.98 9.94
C GLU A 109 -5.15 -15.55 8.64
N ALA A 110 -5.48 -14.93 7.49
CA ALA A 110 -4.95 -15.26 6.17
C ALA A 110 -3.41 -15.19 6.07
N VAL A 111 -2.72 -14.59 7.05
CA VAL A 111 -1.26 -14.63 7.17
C VAL A 111 -0.73 -16.04 7.45
N HIS A 112 -1.46 -16.86 8.22
CA HIS A 112 -1.04 -18.23 8.55
C HIS A 112 -0.90 -19.14 7.31
N PRO A 113 -1.92 -19.27 6.43
CA PRO A 113 -1.75 -20.04 5.19
C PRO A 113 -0.77 -19.37 4.22
N MET A 114 -0.58 -18.06 4.27
CA MET A 114 0.46 -17.37 3.49
C MET A 114 1.86 -17.81 3.94
N ALA A 115 2.11 -17.91 5.25
CA ALA A 115 3.36 -18.36 5.83
C ALA A 115 3.73 -19.80 5.42
N ALA A 116 2.73 -20.65 5.23
CA ALA A 116 2.88 -22.02 4.74
C ALA A 116 2.94 -22.12 3.21
N CYS A 117 2.73 -21.03 2.47
CA CYS A 117 2.67 -21.06 1.02
C CYS A 117 4.07 -21.28 0.42
N PRO A 118 4.28 -22.27 -0.47
CA PRO A 118 5.59 -22.54 -1.07
C PRO A 118 6.11 -21.39 -1.96
N ARG A 119 5.24 -20.44 -2.31
CA ARG A 119 5.57 -19.23 -3.09
C ARG A 119 6.05 -18.07 -2.23
N LEU A 120 5.96 -18.18 -0.90
CA LEU A 120 6.46 -17.16 0.00
C LEU A 120 7.99 -17.15 0.00
N ARG A 121 8.56 -15.96 -0.05
CA ARG A 121 9.97 -15.64 0.13
C ARG A 121 10.06 -14.58 1.21
N ARG A 122 10.90 -14.85 2.22
CA ARG A 122 11.21 -13.90 3.26
C ARG A 122 12.41 -13.07 2.84
N PHE A 123 12.44 -11.80 3.22
CA PHE A 123 13.61 -10.93 3.08
C PHE A 123 13.87 -10.20 4.40
N ALA A 124 15.05 -9.60 4.54
CA ALA A 124 15.38 -8.73 5.67
C ALA A 124 15.24 -7.25 5.26
N ALA A 125 14.79 -6.41 6.18
CA ALA A 125 14.69 -4.98 5.93
C ALA A 125 16.03 -4.38 5.47
N GLY A 126 16.03 -3.57 4.40
CA GLY A 126 17.24 -3.00 3.81
C GLY A 126 17.78 -3.80 2.62
N GLU A 127 17.26 -5.00 2.36
CA GLU A 127 17.65 -5.81 1.21
C GLU A 127 17.03 -5.31 -0.09
N SER A 128 17.73 -5.59 -1.20
CA SER A 128 17.17 -5.54 -2.55
C SER A 128 16.28 -6.76 -2.74
N VAL A 129 14.96 -6.55 -2.74
CA VAL A 129 13.98 -7.64 -2.83
C VAL A 129 13.90 -8.18 -4.26
N LEU A 130 13.98 -7.27 -5.24
CA LEU A 130 14.09 -7.55 -6.67
C LEU A 130 15.12 -6.58 -7.29
N PRO A 131 15.71 -6.87 -8.46
CA PRO A 131 16.61 -5.93 -9.13
C PRO A 131 15.98 -4.54 -9.32
N GLY A 132 16.61 -3.52 -8.74
CA GLY A 132 16.11 -2.14 -8.75
C GLY A 132 14.90 -1.87 -7.86
N ILE A 133 14.56 -2.79 -6.94
CA ILE A 133 13.59 -2.56 -5.86
C ILE A 133 14.28 -2.85 -4.53
N HIS A 134 14.43 -1.80 -3.72
CA HIS A 134 15.11 -1.84 -2.43
C HIS A 134 14.11 -1.59 -1.30
N SER A 135 14.11 -2.45 -0.29
CA SER A 135 13.36 -2.19 0.93
C SER A 135 14.17 -1.30 1.87
N PHE A 136 13.51 -0.54 2.73
CA PHE A 136 14.15 0.07 3.88
C PHE A 136 13.19 0.11 5.08
N PRO A 137 13.69 -0.07 6.31
CA PRO A 137 12.84 -0.16 7.49
C PRO A 137 12.21 1.19 7.83
N THR A 138 10.90 1.15 8.07
CA THR A 138 10.04 2.26 8.47
C THR A 138 9.11 1.83 9.61
N PRO A 139 9.65 1.30 10.73
CA PRO A 139 8.85 0.76 11.82
C PRO A 139 8.02 1.84 12.53
N GLY A 140 6.96 1.43 13.19
CA GLY A 140 6.06 2.28 13.97
C GLY A 140 4.60 1.91 13.75
N HIS A 141 4.13 2.00 12.50
CA HIS A 141 2.78 1.55 12.14
C HIS A 141 2.57 0.07 12.46
N THR A 142 3.49 -0.76 11.97
CA THR A 142 3.80 -2.07 12.55
C THR A 142 5.26 -2.08 13.01
N PRO A 143 5.67 -3.01 13.90
CA PRO A 143 7.02 -3.00 14.46
C PRO A 143 8.12 -3.21 13.41
N HIS A 144 7.79 -3.81 12.26
CA HIS A 144 8.75 -4.17 11.22
C HIS A 144 8.30 -3.72 9.82
N HIS A 145 7.41 -2.73 9.74
CA HIS A 145 6.98 -2.12 8.48
C HIS A 145 8.19 -1.70 7.62
N VAL A 146 8.11 -1.94 6.31
CA VAL A 146 9.09 -1.50 5.32
C VAL A 146 8.45 -0.67 4.21
N ALA A 147 9.21 0.29 3.68
CA ALA A 147 8.89 0.97 2.43
C ALA A 147 9.76 0.43 1.29
N PHE A 148 9.32 0.58 0.05
CA PHE A 148 10.07 0.17 -1.14
C PHE A 148 10.49 1.38 -1.97
N ALA A 149 11.77 1.47 -2.32
CA ALA A 149 12.28 2.39 -3.33
C ALA A 149 12.50 1.61 -4.64
N LEU A 150 11.96 2.13 -5.74
CA LEU A 150 11.99 1.53 -7.07
C LEU A 150 12.77 2.42 -8.04
N ASP A 151 13.75 1.82 -8.71
CA ASP A 151 14.60 2.45 -9.71
C ASP A 151 13.85 2.55 -11.04
N GLY A 152 13.24 3.71 -11.25
CA GLY A 152 12.49 4.08 -12.44
C GLY A 152 12.92 5.43 -12.99
N ALA A 153 12.23 5.86 -14.04
CA ALA A 153 12.32 7.22 -14.58
C ALA A 153 10.90 7.77 -14.79
N PRO A 154 10.32 8.48 -13.79
CA PRO A 154 10.91 8.85 -12.50
C PRO A 154 11.05 7.65 -11.55
N SER A 155 11.92 7.77 -10.55
CA SER A 155 11.98 6.81 -9.43
C SER A 155 10.73 6.92 -8.57
N THR A 156 10.42 5.88 -7.79
CA THR A 156 9.24 5.85 -6.92
C THR A 156 9.59 5.32 -5.54
N ILE A 157 9.05 5.93 -4.50
CA ILE A 157 9.01 5.37 -3.14
C ILE A 157 7.56 4.97 -2.85
N PHE A 158 7.33 3.67 -2.70
CA PHE A 158 6.07 3.15 -2.17
C PHE A 158 6.18 3.10 -0.64
N ALA A 159 5.65 4.14 0.00
CA ALA A 159 5.79 4.35 1.43
C ALA A 159 4.73 3.58 2.25
N SER A 160 3.60 3.25 1.62
CA SER A 160 2.45 2.63 2.29
C SER A 160 2.16 3.32 3.63
N ASP A 161 1.98 2.56 4.71
CA ASP A 161 1.55 3.09 6.00
C ASP A 161 2.69 3.63 6.88
N CYS A 162 3.91 3.76 6.34
CA CYS A 162 4.91 4.66 6.94
C CYS A 162 4.36 6.09 7.04
N ALA A 163 3.61 6.53 6.03
CA ALA A 163 2.83 7.76 6.04
C ALA A 163 1.55 7.51 5.24
N LYS A 164 0.40 7.44 5.92
CA LYS A 164 -0.86 7.09 5.26
C LYS A 164 -1.37 8.20 4.35
N ASN A 165 -1.06 9.45 4.66
CA ASN A 165 -1.54 10.60 3.91
C ASN A 165 -0.62 11.82 4.06
N ARG A 166 -0.91 12.89 3.31
CA ARG A 166 -0.10 14.12 3.33
C ARG A 166 -0.01 14.78 4.71
N VAL A 167 -1.04 14.63 5.55
CA VAL A 167 -1.07 15.28 6.87
C VAL A 167 -0.05 14.59 7.75
N GLU A 168 -0.08 13.26 7.84
CA GLU A 168 0.94 12.49 8.56
C GLU A 168 2.33 12.76 8.03
N LEU A 169 2.47 12.77 6.69
CA LEU A 169 3.74 13.10 6.06
C LEU A 169 4.20 14.49 6.51
N THR A 170 3.35 15.51 6.55
CA THR A 170 3.76 16.87 6.90
C THR A 170 4.07 17.01 8.40
N THR A 171 3.17 16.57 9.28
CA THR A 171 3.24 16.81 10.73
C THR A 171 4.11 15.79 11.48
N GLY A 172 4.26 14.57 10.95
CA GLY A 172 4.84 13.44 11.68
C GLY A 172 3.90 12.80 12.71
N GLU A 173 2.72 13.37 12.91
CA GLU A 173 1.67 12.78 13.75
C GLU A 173 0.95 11.69 12.95
N THR A 174 0.59 10.60 13.62
CA THR A 174 0.01 9.43 12.96
C THR A 174 -1.24 8.95 13.68
N ASP A 175 -2.22 8.53 12.89
CA ASP A 175 -3.40 7.82 13.37
C ASP A 175 -3.18 6.30 13.19
N MET A 176 -3.87 5.47 13.98
CA MET A 176 -3.82 3.99 13.87
C MET A 176 -2.38 3.43 13.75
N THR A 177 -1.49 3.82 14.65
CA THR A 177 -0.11 3.32 14.73
C THR A 177 0.14 2.59 16.05
N LEU A 178 1.06 1.63 16.06
CA LEU A 178 1.43 0.89 17.28
C LEU A 178 2.50 1.62 18.10
N ASP A 179 3.35 2.42 17.47
CA ASP A 179 4.31 3.30 18.13
C ASP A 179 4.41 4.65 17.39
N ALA A 180 3.83 5.69 17.99
CA ALA A 180 3.80 7.04 17.42
C ALA A 180 5.17 7.71 17.36
N ALA A 181 6.03 7.50 18.36
CA ALA A 181 7.36 8.09 18.37
C ALA A 181 8.24 7.47 17.29
N GLN A 182 8.16 6.14 17.14
CA GLN A 182 8.87 5.42 16.09
C GLN A 182 8.33 5.76 14.71
N SER A 183 7.02 5.93 14.56
CA SER A 183 6.39 6.37 13.31
C SER A 183 6.88 7.76 12.89
N ALA A 184 6.95 8.71 13.81
CA ALA A 184 7.48 10.05 13.53
C ALA A 184 8.94 10.00 13.05
N ALA A 185 9.77 9.15 13.66
CA ALA A 185 11.15 8.93 13.23
C ALA A 185 11.23 8.30 11.82
N SER A 186 10.37 7.32 11.53
CA SER A 186 10.27 6.69 10.21
C SER A 186 9.81 7.66 9.13
N ILE A 187 8.85 8.55 9.43
CA ILE A 187 8.42 9.63 8.53
C ILE A 187 9.56 10.61 8.26
N ALA A 188 10.34 10.97 9.28
CA ALA A 188 11.51 11.83 9.10
C ALA A 188 12.57 11.19 8.18
N ARG A 189 12.82 9.89 8.35
CA ARG A 189 13.68 9.12 7.44
C ARG A 189 13.12 9.07 6.03
N LEU A 190 11.83 8.77 5.86
CA LEU A 190 11.15 8.73 4.57
C LEU A 190 11.31 10.07 3.82
N LYS A 191 11.15 11.20 4.52
CA LYS A 191 11.38 12.53 3.95
C LYS A 191 12.82 12.73 3.48
N ALA A 192 13.80 12.30 4.27
CA ALA A 192 15.21 12.41 3.90
C ALA A 192 15.53 11.56 2.66
N GLU A 193 15.01 10.33 2.61
CA GLU A 193 15.11 9.46 1.43
C GLU A 193 14.45 10.11 0.21
N TRP A 194 13.26 10.67 0.36
CA TRP A 194 12.54 11.31 -0.75
C TRP A 194 13.27 12.56 -1.27
N ALA A 195 13.77 13.41 -0.38
CA ALA A 195 14.52 14.61 -0.74
C ALA A 195 15.85 14.31 -1.46
N ALA A 196 16.46 13.16 -1.18
CA ALA A 196 17.67 12.69 -1.85
C ALA A 196 17.43 12.23 -3.31
N ARG A 197 16.17 12.14 -3.76
CA ARG A 197 15.78 11.64 -5.09
C ARG A 197 14.95 12.71 -5.85
N PRO A 198 15.60 13.68 -6.51
CA PRO A 198 14.89 14.71 -7.26
C PRO A 198 13.90 14.13 -8.29
N GLY A 199 12.66 14.63 -8.30
CA GLY A 199 11.60 14.16 -9.18
C GLY A 199 11.00 12.79 -8.82
N CYS A 200 11.42 12.18 -7.71
CA CYS A 200 10.85 10.93 -7.22
C CYS A 200 9.37 11.09 -6.87
N VAL A 201 8.55 10.13 -7.28
CA VAL A 201 7.17 10.01 -6.85
C VAL A 201 7.13 9.30 -5.50
N LEU A 202 6.37 9.81 -4.54
CA LEU A 202 6.08 9.12 -3.27
C LEU A 202 4.62 8.69 -3.27
N MET A 203 4.38 7.40 -3.04
CA MET A 203 3.04 6.81 -2.94
C MET A 203 2.73 6.47 -1.48
N PRO A 204 1.83 7.22 -0.81
CA PRO A 204 1.40 6.92 0.55
C PRO A 204 0.34 5.81 0.59
N GLY A 205 0.11 5.24 1.77
CA GLY A 205 -0.81 4.11 1.97
C GLY A 205 -2.28 4.43 1.71
N HIS A 206 -2.72 5.67 1.93
CA HIS A 206 -4.13 6.06 1.87
C HIS A 206 -4.35 7.46 1.28
N ASP A 207 -3.49 7.93 0.37
CA ASP A 207 -3.66 9.23 -0.28
C ASP A 207 -3.14 9.17 -1.73
N VAL A 208 -3.30 10.27 -2.48
CA VAL A 208 -2.76 10.36 -3.84
C VAL A 208 -1.23 10.35 -3.84
N PRO A 209 -0.58 9.85 -4.91
CA PRO A 209 0.85 10.00 -5.10
C PRO A 209 1.27 11.48 -5.06
N MET A 210 2.51 11.75 -4.68
CA MET A 210 3.04 13.10 -4.53
C MET A 210 4.41 13.23 -5.16
N VAL A 211 4.78 14.45 -5.54
CA VAL A 211 6.16 14.84 -5.85
C VAL A 211 6.63 15.89 -4.86
N LEU A 212 7.94 15.94 -4.62
CA LEU A 212 8.51 16.98 -3.77
C LEU A 212 8.72 18.25 -4.62
N GLY A 213 8.07 19.34 -4.23
CA GLY A 213 8.26 20.65 -4.85
C GLY A 213 9.68 21.19 -4.61
N ALA A 214 10.09 22.19 -5.40
CA ALA A 214 11.38 22.85 -5.23
C ALA A 214 11.53 23.58 -3.89
N ASP A 215 10.41 23.89 -3.24
CA ASP A 215 10.30 24.44 -1.89
C ASP A 215 10.37 23.38 -0.78
N GLY A 216 10.52 22.09 -1.14
CA GLY A 216 10.53 20.98 -0.20
C GLY A 216 9.15 20.61 0.32
N VAL A 217 8.06 21.11 -0.29
CA VAL A 217 6.69 20.81 0.09
C VAL A 217 6.13 19.68 -0.78
N ALA A 218 5.41 18.73 -0.16
CA ALA A 218 4.76 17.65 -0.88
C ALA A 218 3.61 18.18 -1.75
N GLN A 219 3.67 17.91 -3.06
CA GLN A 219 2.67 18.32 -4.03
C GLN A 219 1.89 17.10 -4.54
N PRO A 220 0.56 17.05 -4.35
CA PRO A 220 -0.26 15.93 -4.81
C PRO A 220 -0.32 15.83 -6.33
N MET A 221 -0.23 14.61 -6.84
CA MET A 221 -0.38 14.28 -8.26
C MET A 221 -1.83 13.87 -8.56
N GLY A 222 -2.76 14.80 -8.35
CA GLY A 222 -4.19 14.60 -8.58
C GLY A 222 -5.04 14.88 -7.34
N HIS A 223 -6.27 14.38 -7.37
CA HIS A 223 -7.28 14.59 -6.35
C HIS A 223 -7.70 13.28 -5.72
N LEU A 224 -8.06 13.32 -4.44
CA LEU A 224 -8.67 12.16 -3.81
C LEU A 224 -10.02 11.91 -4.48
N ALA A 225 -10.27 10.68 -4.88
CA ALA A 225 -11.53 10.28 -5.50
C ALA A 225 -12.16 9.14 -4.69
N ALA A 226 -13.28 9.42 -4.05
CA ALA A 226 -14.03 8.48 -3.25
C ALA A 226 -15.51 8.86 -3.28
N GLY A 227 -16.41 7.88 -3.16
CA GLY A 227 -17.84 8.17 -3.11
C GLY A 227 -18.64 7.01 -2.57
N ILE A 228 -19.84 7.33 -2.11
CA ILE A 228 -20.83 6.35 -1.63
C ILE A 228 -22.04 6.45 -2.54
N ASP A 229 -22.35 5.36 -3.23
CA ASP A 229 -23.63 5.21 -3.92
C ASP A 229 -24.62 4.54 -2.95
N ALA A 230 -25.78 5.18 -2.76
CA ALA A 230 -26.85 4.69 -1.90
C ALA A 230 -28.18 4.65 -2.66
N TRP A 231 -29.06 3.72 -2.27
CA TRP A 231 -30.36 3.52 -2.89
C TRP A 231 -31.45 3.92 -1.90
N PHE A 232 -32.02 5.10 -2.10
CA PHE A 232 -33.17 5.60 -1.33
C PHE A 232 -34.44 5.74 -2.19
N GLY A 233 -34.30 5.61 -3.51
CA GLY A 233 -35.39 5.73 -4.46
C GLY A 233 -36.31 4.51 -4.48
N ALA A 234 -37.32 4.56 -5.35
CA ALA A 234 -38.30 3.49 -5.51
C ALA A 234 -37.74 2.29 -6.31
N THR A 235 -36.64 2.48 -7.04
CA THR A 235 -36.01 1.46 -7.89
C THR A 235 -34.50 1.38 -7.71
N LEU A 236 -33.89 0.24 -8.07
CA LEU A 236 -32.43 0.07 -8.03
C LEU A 236 -31.66 0.96 -9.03
N ALA A 237 -32.37 1.56 -10.00
CA ALA A 237 -31.78 2.53 -10.91
C ALA A 237 -31.61 3.91 -10.27
N GLU A 238 -32.41 4.23 -9.25
CA GLU A 238 -32.39 5.49 -8.53
C GLU A 238 -31.33 5.48 -7.43
N LYS A 239 -30.11 5.89 -7.82
CA LYS A 239 -28.96 6.02 -6.93
C LYS A 239 -28.73 7.48 -6.52
N THR A 240 -28.51 7.70 -5.24
CA THR A 240 -27.96 8.94 -4.69
C THR A 240 -26.46 8.76 -4.47
N ARG A 241 -25.64 9.61 -5.09
CA ARG A 241 -24.18 9.60 -4.91
C ARG A 241 -23.74 10.69 -3.95
N PHE A 242 -22.96 10.32 -2.95
CA PHE A 242 -22.23 11.23 -2.07
C PHE A 242 -20.76 11.23 -2.46
N ASP A 243 -20.27 12.36 -2.96
CA ASP A 243 -18.85 12.53 -3.30
C ASP A 243 -18.05 12.92 -2.06
N LEU A 244 -16.93 12.23 -1.85
CA LEU A 244 -16.00 12.45 -0.75
C LEU A 244 -14.67 13.06 -1.24
N GLY A 245 -14.50 13.24 -2.55
CA GLY A 245 -13.28 13.72 -3.17
C GLY A 245 -12.91 15.17 -2.80
N ARG A 246 -11.61 15.46 -2.84
CA ARG A 246 -11.00 16.79 -2.61
C ARG A 246 -9.77 16.96 -3.49
#